data_AF-A0A7S1IUA1-F1
#
_entry.id   AF-A0A7S1IUA1-F1
#
_cell.length_a   1.000
_cell.length_b   1.000
_cell.length_c   1.000
_cell.angle_alpha   90.00
_cell.angle_beta   90.00
_cell.angle_gamma   90.00
#
_symmetry.space_group_name_H-M   'P 1'
#
loop_
_entity.id
_entity.type
_entity.pdbx_description
1 polymer ?
#
loop_
_entity_poly.entity_id
_entity_poly.type
_entity_poly.pdbx_seq_one_letter_code
_entity_poly.pdbx_strand_id
1 'polypeptide(L)'
;RVAGSLMVTRAMGDGYLKRAERSFPPYSRYVPYITSNPVIKTRRLDWEHDKFVVLASDGLYNWMSNEEVVQLVHQYLQRKGSVEGAAQFLIAWVLQHKVAATLNVTPPLPLGDPLKLRQCD
;
A
#
# COMPACT_ATOMS: atom_id res chain seq x y z
N ARG A 1 14.03 -13.55 1.88
CA ARG A 1 13.89 -13.27 3.34
C ARG A 1 15.25 -12.96 3.92
N VAL A 2 15.38 -11.88 4.67
CA VAL A 2 16.56 -11.52 5.46
C VAL A 2 16.71 -12.49 6.63
N ALA A 3 17.93 -13.01 6.81
CA ALA A 3 18.26 -14.01 7.84
C ALA A 3 17.29 -15.21 7.86
N GLY A 4 16.73 -15.58 6.70
CA GLY A 4 15.75 -16.67 6.55
C GLY A 4 14.34 -16.37 7.08
N SER A 5 14.12 -15.26 7.80
CA SER A 5 12.87 -14.99 8.51
C SER A 5 12.08 -13.81 7.92
N LEU A 6 12.70 -12.64 7.82
CA LEU A 6 12.00 -11.38 7.59
C LEU A 6 11.92 -11.03 6.10
N MET A 7 10.79 -10.48 5.63
CA MET A 7 10.65 -10.08 4.22
C MET A 7 11.19 -8.68 3.90
N VAL A 8 11.31 -7.82 4.91
CA VAL A 8 11.75 -6.44 4.75
C VAL A 8 13.21 -6.26 5.16
N THR A 9 13.90 -5.30 4.55
CA THR A 9 15.29 -4.91 4.86
C THR A 9 15.36 -3.67 5.76
N ARG A 10 14.21 -3.03 6.01
CA ARG A 10 14.08 -1.83 6.83
C ARG A 10 12.80 -1.90 7.64
N ALA A 11 12.92 -1.69 8.95
CA ALA A 11 11.79 -1.71 9.86
C ALA A 11 12.15 -0.94 11.14
N MET A 12 11.17 -0.49 11.91
CA MET A 12 11.38 -0.19 13.33
C MET A 12 11.40 -1.51 14.14
N GLY A 13 11.78 -1.51 15.42
CA GLY A 13 11.79 -2.75 16.22
C GLY A 13 12.95 -3.71 15.88
N ASP A 14 12.72 -5.03 15.89
CA ASP A 14 13.67 -6.08 15.44
C ASP A 14 15.12 -5.89 15.91
N GLY A 15 15.30 -5.50 17.18
CA GLY A 15 16.60 -5.10 17.71
C GLY A 15 17.66 -6.20 17.62
N TYR A 16 17.24 -7.46 17.72
CA TYR A 16 18.11 -8.63 17.61
C TYR A 16 18.76 -8.79 16.21
N LEU A 17 18.21 -8.15 15.18
CA LEU A 17 18.78 -8.12 13.82
C LEU A 17 19.61 -6.85 13.54
N LYS A 18 19.71 -5.93 14.50
CA LYS A 18 20.29 -4.59 14.31
C LYS A 18 21.48 -4.31 15.22
N ARG A 19 21.48 -4.85 16.43
CA ARG A 19 22.45 -4.56 17.49
C ARG A 19 22.99 -5.84 18.09
N ALA A 20 24.32 -5.96 18.18
CA ALA A 20 24.99 -7.15 18.71
C ALA A 20 24.57 -7.42 20.15
N GLU A 21 24.36 -6.38 20.97
CA GLU A 21 23.99 -6.48 22.38
C GLU A 21 22.59 -7.07 22.60
N ARG A 22 21.74 -7.05 21.57
CA ARG A 22 20.37 -7.59 21.59
C ARG A 22 20.23 -8.86 20.75
N SER A 23 21.32 -9.29 20.09
CA SER A 23 21.31 -10.41 19.17
C SER A 23 21.63 -11.72 19.88
N PHE A 24 21.25 -12.82 19.26
CA PHE A 24 21.47 -14.18 19.76
C PHE A 24 21.76 -15.12 18.59
N PRO A 25 22.51 -16.22 18.79
CA PRO A 25 22.73 -17.21 17.74
C PRO A 25 21.39 -17.73 17.17
N PRO A 26 21.26 -17.92 15.84
CA PRO A 26 22.30 -17.79 14.82
C PRO A 26 22.50 -16.36 14.27
N TYR A 27 21.70 -15.38 14.70
CA TYR A 27 21.69 -14.03 14.14
C TYR A 27 22.90 -13.20 14.54
N SER A 28 23.49 -13.43 15.72
CA SER A 28 24.57 -12.57 16.24
C SER A 28 25.82 -12.46 15.35
N ARG A 29 26.03 -13.38 14.40
CA ARG A 29 27.25 -13.45 13.58
C ARG A 29 27.38 -12.33 12.53
N TYR A 30 26.28 -11.89 11.92
CA TYR A 30 26.32 -10.94 10.78
C TYR A 30 25.41 -9.73 10.97
N VAL A 31 25.04 -9.40 12.22
CA VAL A 31 24.35 -8.14 12.53
C VAL A 31 25.24 -6.95 12.09
N PRO A 32 24.68 -5.89 11.49
CA PRO A 32 23.26 -5.63 11.24
C PRO A 32 22.75 -6.24 9.92
N TYR A 33 21.58 -6.89 9.99
CA TYR A 33 20.90 -7.40 8.80
C TYR A 33 19.92 -6.41 8.17
N ILE A 34 19.30 -5.57 9.01
CA ILE A 34 18.30 -4.59 8.60
C ILE A 34 18.60 -3.25 9.27
N THR A 35 17.97 -2.19 8.78
CA THR A 35 18.15 -0.83 9.31
C THR A 35 16.82 -0.21 9.71
N SER A 36 16.84 0.70 10.70
CA SER A 36 15.68 1.52 11.07
C SER A 36 15.74 2.93 10.50
N ASN A 37 16.82 3.30 9.83
CA ASN A 37 16.92 4.62 9.21
C ASN A 37 15.84 4.74 8.13
N PRO A 38 15.23 5.90 7.85
CA PRO A 38 14.36 6.05 6.69
C PRO A 38 15.14 6.44 5.44
N VAL A 39 14.51 6.35 4.26
CA VAL A 39 14.96 7.07 3.06
C VAL A 39 14.15 8.36 2.99
N ILE A 40 14.83 9.50 2.98
CA ILE A 40 14.19 10.82 2.98
C ILE A 40 14.25 11.38 1.55
N LYS A 41 13.09 11.71 0.99
CA LYS A 41 12.98 12.39 -0.30
C LYS A 41 12.16 13.65 -0.12
N THR A 42 12.75 14.79 -0.49
CA THR A 42 12.09 16.09 -0.42
C THR A 42 11.69 16.54 -1.82
N ARG A 43 10.47 17.06 -1.95
CA ARG A 43 9.95 17.65 -3.19
C ARG A 43 9.24 18.95 -2.85
N ARG A 44 9.49 20.00 -3.64
CA ARG A 44 8.72 21.24 -3.56
C ARG A 44 7.38 21.04 -4.25
N LEU A 45 6.30 21.36 -3.55
CA LEU A 45 4.95 21.24 -4.10
C LEU A 45 4.70 22.35 -5.10
N ASP A 46 4.07 21.97 -6.21
CA ASP A 46 3.50 22.88 -7.18
C ASP A 46 1.98 22.87 -7.00
N TRP A 47 1.42 23.96 -6.46
CA TRP A 47 -0.01 24.06 -6.15
C TRP A 47 -0.91 24.00 -7.39
N GLU A 48 -0.38 24.30 -8.59
CA GLU A 48 -1.15 24.24 -9.83
C GLU A 48 -1.26 22.80 -10.35
N HIS A 49 -0.22 21.99 -10.16
CA HIS A 49 -0.11 20.64 -10.73
C HIS A 49 -0.30 19.50 -9.72
N ASP A 50 0.18 19.65 -8.48
CA ASP A 50 0.10 18.62 -7.45
C ASP A 50 -1.28 18.66 -6.76
N LYS A 51 -2.04 17.56 -6.90
CA LYS A 51 -3.43 17.48 -6.40
C LYS A 51 -3.60 16.65 -5.14
N PHE A 52 -2.92 15.51 -5.06
CA PHE A 52 -3.03 14.59 -3.93
C PHE A 52 -1.81 13.69 -3.83
N VAL A 53 -1.66 13.04 -2.68
CA VAL A 53 -0.68 11.98 -2.43
C VAL A 53 -1.42 10.77 -1.89
N VAL A 54 -1.09 9.58 -2.41
CA VAL A 54 -1.59 8.31 -1.88
C VAL A 54 -0.48 7.64 -1.08
N LEU A 55 -0.78 7.33 0.19
CA LEU A 55 0.08 6.55 1.07
C LEU A 55 -0.66 5.26 1.44
N ALA A 56 -0.07 4.11 1.12
CA ALA A 56 -0.64 2.82 1.46
C ALA A 56 0.47 1.80 1.73
N SER A 57 0.12 0.71 2.40
CA SER A 57 1.01 -0.44 2.57
C SER A 57 1.08 -1.28 1.30
N ASP A 58 1.97 -2.28 1.32
CA ASP A 58 2.07 -3.33 0.30
C ASP A 58 0.74 -4.05 0.03
N GLY A 59 -0.17 -4.11 1.01
CA GLY A 59 -1.50 -4.67 0.84
C GLY A 59 -2.30 -4.09 -0.33
N LEU A 60 -2.10 -2.80 -0.67
CA LEU A 60 -2.69 -2.16 -1.86
C LEU A 60 -1.83 -2.46 -3.11
N TYR A 61 -0.54 -2.13 -3.03
CA TYR A 61 0.37 -2.14 -4.18
C TYR A 61 0.76 -3.53 -4.67
N ASN A 62 0.46 -4.58 -3.91
CA ASN A 62 0.56 -5.96 -4.38
C ASN A 62 -0.52 -6.31 -5.43
N TRP A 63 -1.59 -5.50 -5.51
CA TRP A 63 -2.73 -5.74 -6.41
C TRP A 63 -2.93 -4.64 -7.46
N MET A 64 -2.30 -3.48 -7.29
CA MET A 64 -2.49 -2.32 -8.16
C MET A 64 -1.16 -1.62 -8.44
N SER A 65 -0.97 -1.20 -9.69
CA SER A 65 0.12 -0.31 -10.09
C SER A 65 -0.09 1.12 -9.58
N ASN A 66 1.00 1.91 -9.56
CA ASN A 66 0.94 3.31 -9.15
C ASN A 66 -0.03 4.11 -10.04
N GLU A 67 -0.01 3.84 -11.34
CA GLU A 67 -0.81 4.49 -12.35
C GLU A 67 -2.31 4.18 -12.17
N GLU A 68 -2.67 2.91 -11.93
CA GLU A 68 -4.05 2.50 -11.67
C GLU A 68 -4.61 3.17 -10.41
N VAL A 69 -3.82 3.20 -9.33
CA VAL A 69 -4.22 3.86 -8.07
C VAL A 69 -4.51 5.34 -8.31
N VAL A 70 -3.60 6.05 -8.99
CA VAL A 70 -3.75 7.48 -9.27
C VAL A 70 -4.96 7.74 -10.16
N GLN A 71 -5.17 6.94 -11.21
CA GLN A 71 -6.32 7.09 -12.10
C GLN A 71 -7.64 6.89 -11.37
N LEU A 72 -7.75 5.84 -10.55
CA LEU A 72 -8.98 5.54 -9.81
C LEU A 72 -9.29 6.61 -8.75
N VAL A 73 -8.28 7.08 -8.01
CA VAL A 73 -8.46 8.19 -7.06
C VAL A 73 -8.87 9.47 -7.78
N HIS A 74 -8.21 9.80 -8.90
CA HIS A 74 -8.54 10.98 -9.68
C HIS A 74 -9.98 10.95 -10.18
N GLN A 75 -10.42 9.83 -10.76
CA GLN A 75 -11.79 9.64 -11.23
C GLN A 75 -12.82 9.74 -10.09
N TYR A 76 -12.50 9.16 -8.92
CA TYR A 76 -13.38 9.22 -7.76
C TYR A 76 -13.53 10.66 -7.25
N LEU A 77 -12.42 11.36 -7.07
CA LEU A 77 -12.41 12.73 -6.55
C LEU A 77 -13.15 13.71 -7.48
N GLN A 78 -12.97 13.59 -8.79
CA GLN A 78 -13.68 14.42 -9.78
C GLN A 78 -15.20 14.23 -9.73
N ARG A 79 -15.69 13.02 -9.39
CA ARG A 79 -17.12 12.69 -9.42
C ARG A 79 -17.83 12.89 -8.08
N LYS A 80 -17.20 12.46 -6.97
CA LYS A 80 -17.83 12.42 -5.63
C LYS A 80 -17.21 13.39 -4.61
N GLY A 81 -16.01 13.92 -4.88
CA GLY A 81 -15.38 14.96 -4.05
C GLY A 81 -14.92 14.55 -2.64
N SER A 82 -15.04 13.28 -2.23
CA SER A 82 -14.66 12.83 -0.88
C SER A 82 -13.35 12.04 -0.87
N VAL A 83 -12.36 12.52 -0.12
CA VAL A 83 -11.05 11.85 0.07
C VAL A 83 -11.21 10.54 0.85
N GLU A 84 -12.05 10.54 1.89
CA GLU A 84 -12.34 9.34 2.67
C GLU A 84 -13.01 8.28 1.79
N GLY A 85 -13.96 8.70 0.96
CA GLY A 85 -14.63 7.82 0.02
C GLY A 85 -13.67 7.22 -1.01
N ALA A 86 -12.67 7.97 -1.47
CA ALA A 86 -11.64 7.46 -2.39
C ALA A 86 -10.79 6.37 -1.73
N ALA A 87 -10.40 6.55 -0.46
CA ALA A 87 -9.66 5.55 0.30
C ALA A 87 -10.50 4.27 0.53
N GLN A 88 -11.76 4.42 0.94
CA GLN A 88 -12.68 3.30 1.12
C GLN A 88 -12.91 2.54 -0.20
N PHE A 89 -13.02 3.26 -1.32
CA PHE A 89 -13.16 2.68 -2.65
C PHE A 89 -11.93 1.84 -3.05
N LEU A 90 -10.72 2.35 -2.83
CA LEU A 90 -9.49 1.57 -3.09
C LEU A 90 -9.44 0.29 -2.25
N ILE A 91 -9.81 0.36 -0.97
CA ILE A 91 -9.86 -0.83 -0.10
C ILE A 91 -10.86 -1.85 -0.64
N ALA A 92 -12.09 -1.41 -0.97
CA ALA A 92 -13.12 -2.29 -1.52
C ALA A 92 -12.67 -2.95 -2.84
N TRP A 93 -12.02 -2.18 -3.72
CA TRP A 93 -11.47 -2.66 -4.97
C TRP A 93 -10.47 -3.80 -4.73
N VAL A 94 -9.47 -3.60 -3.85
CA VAL A 94 -8.46 -4.61 -3.55
C VAL A 94 -9.06 -5.88 -2.96
N LEU A 95 -10.01 -5.73 -2.03
CA LEU A 95 -10.67 -6.89 -1.41
C LEU A 95 -11.42 -7.72 -2.45
N GLN A 96 -12.12 -7.09 -3.38
CA GLN A 96 -12.81 -7.79 -4.47
C GLN A 96 -11.85 -8.55 -5.38
N HIS A 97 -10.74 -7.93 -5.77
CA HIS A 97 -9.73 -8.56 -6.64
C HIS A 97 -9.03 -9.73 -5.93
N LYS A 98 -8.76 -9.59 -4.63
CA LYS A 98 -8.19 -10.66 -3.81
C LYS A 98 -9.13 -11.85 -3.68
N VAL A 99 -10.42 -11.60 -3.42
CA VAL A 99 -11.44 -12.66 -3.36
C VAL A 99 -11.55 -13.37 -4.71
N ALA A 100 -11.63 -12.61 -5.80
CA ALA A 100 -11.73 -13.17 -7.14
C ALA A 100 -10.53 -14.04 -7.51
N ALA A 101 -9.32 -13.56 -7.24
CA ALA A 101 -8.09 -14.33 -7.46
C ALA A 101 -8.04 -15.60 -6.59
N THR A 102 -8.52 -15.54 -5.34
CA THR A 102 -8.58 -16.72 -4.46
C THR A 102 -9.54 -17.79 -5.00
N LEU A 103 -10.64 -17.36 -5.61
CA LEU A 103 -11.68 -18.24 -6.15
C LEU A 103 -11.43 -18.63 -7.61
N ASN A 104 -10.32 -18.21 -8.23
CA ASN A 104 -10.04 -18.36 -9.68
C ASN A 104 -11.21 -17.91 -10.57
N VAL A 105 -11.95 -16.91 -10.13
CA VAL A 105 -13.00 -16.27 -10.92
C VAL A 105 -12.47 -14.96 -11.46
N THR A 106 -12.93 -14.59 -12.65
CA THR A 106 -12.72 -13.22 -13.14
C THR A 106 -13.26 -12.25 -12.10
N PRO A 107 -12.45 -11.27 -11.65
CA PRO A 107 -12.95 -10.26 -10.75
C PRO A 107 -14.18 -9.62 -11.40
N PRO A 108 -15.22 -9.31 -10.61
CA PRO A 108 -16.31 -8.52 -11.14
C PRO A 108 -15.70 -7.29 -11.81
N LEU A 109 -16.06 -7.01 -13.07
CA LEU A 109 -15.68 -5.77 -13.76
C LEU A 109 -15.77 -4.64 -12.74
N PRO A 110 -14.77 -3.73 -12.67
CA PRO A 110 -14.69 -2.70 -11.63
C PRO A 110 -16.08 -2.13 -11.47
N LEU A 111 -16.69 -2.48 -10.33
CA LEU A 111 -18.11 -2.43 -10.01
C LEU A 111 -18.82 -1.49 -11.00
N GLY A 112 -19.43 -2.07 -12.04
CA GLY A 112 -19.82 -1.33 -13.25
C GLY A 112 -20.33 0.06 -12.92
N ASP A 113 -19.62 1.09 -13.36
CA ASP A 113 -19.71 2.47 -12.88
C ASP A 113 -19.89 2.56 -11.34
N PRO A 114 -18.92 3.10 -10.57
CA PRO A 114 -19.12 3.38 -9.13
C PRO A 114 -20.27 4.37 -8.82
N LEU A 115 -21.05 4.75 -9.85
CA LEU A 115 -22.24 5.58 -9.92
C LEU A 115 -23.58 4.84 -9.71
N LYS A 116 -23.65 3.50 -9.58
CA LYS A 116 -24.95 2.82 -9.32
C LYS A 116 -25.26 2.42 -7.87
N LEU A 117 -24.35 2.63 -6.91
CA LEU A 117 -24.71 2.52 -5.49
C LEU A 117 -25.17 3.88 -4.96
N ARG A 118 -26.48 3.97 -4.68
CA ARG A 118 -27.29 5.11 -4.18
C ARG A 118 -28.00 5.96 -5.24
N GLN A 119 -28.88 5.31 -5.99
CA GLN A 119 -30.24 5.82 -6.20
C GLN A 119 -31.19 4.68 -5.82
N CYS A 120 -31.38 4.49 -4.51
CA CYS A 120 -32.58 3.85 -3.99
C CYS A 120 -33.26 4.95 -3.19
N ASP A 121 -34.49 5.27 -3.58
CA ASP A 121 -35.40 6.20 -2.90
C ASP A 121 -35.60 5.86 -1.42
#